data_AF-A0A0S7ZPP2-F1
#
_entry.id   AF-A0A0S7ZPP2-F1
#
_cell.length_a   1.000
_cell.length_b   1.000
_cell.length_c   1.000
_cell.angle_alpha   90.00
_cell.angle_beta   90.00
_cell.angle_gamma   90.00
#
_symmetry.space_group_name_H-M   'P 1'
#
loop_
_entity.id
_entity.type
_entity.pdbx_description
1 polymer ?
#
loop_
_entity_poly.entity_id
_entity_poly.type
_entity_poly.pdbx_seq_one_letter_code
_entity_poly.pdbx_strand_id
1 'polypeptide(L)'
;MKRFLPLYLSVCLTAVLLISGCAGGKAKRGALKTGLIQASSSKTPSWITDIPEEKSYYYFVGTSVDSESYDAGKKSALNDALSQVVGMIGLKVSSSSTIEERYFAEQYTTIISAELYSEGRAKLQDAEIREIYYEQHRRKDGSEFVRVWALLKYSKSEIKKEQERLKEILALKYGELTRLEEKASNALQKGMLFDAIVAHLNAASAALNIDDGEVLFDRNMNRAGEILARIRFKKFQEDQVGWVGRALEKPLQLQVYFLEGEQVIPVPDVPVRFSYRIPRKNRAGYKYQVVNATTDSRGFAAFSVDQVYEVSDHNRVDARMDLGPYIEQMRSVPDALIDRVKTIEDILATKRAVFTFRSDTFAREIRTAVYFMQLDQDGTLLPKPVTAPAVYEILYDKRFLIRVLDVSPGSFLNKPEDVILQKLLEGAGKGVQRILFGSVRILEYDMLSGFHTVRAEAKVTLYDRESGDVLRTWQITRSATGATKLLAGNNVLSEAGKSLGEMISNTMP
;
A
#
# COMPACT_ATOMS: atom_id res chain seq x y z
N MET A 1 -23.36 44.92 9.40
CA MET A 1 -24.70 44.89 10.05
C MET A 1 -24.49 44.23 11.41
N LYS A 2 -24.64 44.90 12.57
CA LYS A 2 -25.89 45.13 13.35
C LYS A 2 -26.79 43.86 13.33
N ARG A 3 -27.15 43.22 14.46
CA ARG A 3 -27.69 43.73 15.75
C ARG A 3 -27.30 42.80 16.93
N PHE A 4 -26.77 43.32 18.06
CA PHE A 4 -27.39 43.69 19.37
C PHE A 4 -27.44 42.59 20.46
N LEU A 5 -26.87 42.95 21.63
CA LEU A 5 -27.00 42.37 22.98
C LEU A 5 -28.32 42.83 23.65
N PRO A 6 -28.80 42.23 24.78
CA PRO A 6 -28.32 42.51 26.17
C PRO A 6 -28.30 41.26 27.10
N LEU A 7 -28.25 41.33 28.45
CA LEU A 7 -27.30 41.96 29.41
C LEU A 7 -27.92 42.03 30.84
N TYR A 8 -27.36 41.31 31.83
CA TYR A 8 -27.53 41.52 33.29
C TYR A 8 -26.36 40.80 34.03
N LEU A 9 -25.46 41.34 34.86
CA LEU A 9 -25.24 42.62 35.57
C LEU A 9 -25.65 42.67 37.06
N SER A 10 -24.65 42.61 37.95
CA SER A 10 -24.47 43.28 39.27
C SER A 10 -23.37 42.51 40.04
N VAL A 11 -22.18 43.02 40.38
CA VAL A 11 -21.73 44.33 40.91
C VAL A 11 -22.26 44.61 42.32
N CYS A 12 -21.40 44.47 43.33
CA CYS A 12 -20.91 45.63 44.07
C CYS A 12 -19.67 45.34 44.94
N LEU A 13 -18.80 46.33 45.01
CA LEU A 13 -17.56 46.36 45.80
C LEU A 13 -17.70 47.53 46.78
N THR A 14 -17.54 47.29 48.09
CA THR A 14 -17.40 48.39 49.05
C THR A 14 -16.43 48.01 50.17
N ALA A 15 -15.57 48.96 50.53
CA ALA A 15 -14.52 48.81 51.53
C ALA A 15 -14.62 49.95 52.57
N VAL A 16 -13.62 50.01 53.47
CA VAL A 16 -13.25 51.17 54.32
C VAL A 16 -13.92 51.28 55.72
N LEU A 17 -13.28 50.58 56.68
CA LEU A 17 -12.57 51.13 57.87
C LEU A 17 -13.29 51.78 59.09
N LEU A 18 -12.79 51.38 60.28
CA LEU A 18 -12.47 52.21 61.49
C LEU A 18 -13.63 52.69 62.43
N ILE A 19 -13.54 52.73 63.79
CA ILE A 19 -12.53 52.37 64.84
C ILE A 19 -13.27 51.92 66.14
N SER A 20 -12.60 51.16 67.03
CA SER A 20 -12.71 51.12 68.54
C SER A 20 -14.07 51.27 69.26
N GLY A 21 -14.41 50.50 70.31
CA GLY A 21 -13.70 49.46 71.06
C GLY A 21 -14.30 49.27 72.47
N CYS A 22 -13.89 48.19 73.16
CA CYS A 22 -13.90 47.90 74.62
C CYS A 22 -14.65 46.65 75.10
N ALA A 23 -14.34 46.28 76.35
CA ALA A 23 -14.86 45.17 77.18
C ALA A 23 -14.30 43.76 76.87
N GLY A 24 -13.44 43.27 77.77
CA GLY A 24 -12.84 41.95 77.69
C GLY A 24 -13.71 40.85 78.33
N GLY A 25 -13.63 39.64 77.77
CA GLY A 25 -14.17 38.41 78.35
C GLY A 25 -13.18 37.26 78.17
N LYS A 26 -12.44 36.90 79.23
CA LYS A 26 -11.46 35.80 79.19
C LYS A 26 -12.17 34.43 79.12
N ALA A 27 -12.47 33.95 77.91
CA ALA A 27 -12.83 32.55 77.68
C ALA A 27 -11.57 31.72 77.38
N LYS A 28 -11.27 30.73 78.23
CA LYS A 28 -10.13 29.81 78.07
C LYS A 28 -10.30 28.93 76.82
N ARG A 29 -9.75 29.32 75.68
CA ARG A 29 -9.33 28.33 74.66
C ARG A 29 -8.02 27.71 75.15
N GLY A 30 -8.12 26.59 75.85
CA GLY A 30 -6.97 25.72 76.09
C GLY A 30 -6.38 25.33 74.74
N ALA A 31 -5.06 25.48 74.58
CA ALA A 31 -4.39 25.03 73.37
C ALA A 31 -4.56 23.51 73.26
N LEU A 32 -5.39 23.06 72.31
CA LEU A 32 -5.46 21.66 71.93
C LEU A 32 -4.09 21.26 71.40
N LYS A 33 -3.32 20.55 72.23
CA LYS A 33 -2.05 19.97 71.81
C LYS A 33 -2.33 18.98 70.70
N THR A 34 -1.81 19.25 69.50
CA THR A 34 -1.54 18.18 68.54
C THR A 34 -0.60 17.19 69.18
N GLY A 35 -0.97 15.92 69.15
CA GLY A 35 -0.18 14.85 69.75
C GLY A 35 -0.77 13.49 69.46
N LEU A 36 0.09 12.49 69.59
CA LEU A 36 -0.27 11.08 69.61
C LEU A 36 -1.26 10.84 70.76
N ILE A 37 -2.44 10.31 70.42
CA ILE A 37 -3.48 9.90 71.37
C ILE A 37 -3.18 8.49 71.86
N GLN A 38 -2.89 7.58 70.92
CA GLN A 38 -2.72 6.15 71.19
C GLN A 38 -1.82 5.54 70.12
N ALA A 39 -0.97 4.59 70.51
CA ALA A 39 -0.24 3.73 69.59
C ALA A 39 -0.47 2.26 69.96
N SER A 40 -0.38 1.37 68.97
CA SER A 40 -0.47 -0.09 69.15
C SER A 40 0.66 -0.70 69.98
N SER A 41 1.79 0.00 70.13
CA SER A 41 2.95 -0.38 70.91
C SER A 41 3.58 0.87 71.55
N SER A 42 4.25 0.72 72.69
CA SER A 42 4.97 1.80 73.37
C SER A 42 6.30 2.20 72.70
N LYS A 43 6.77 1.38 71.75
CA LYS A 43 7.91 1.66 70.87
C LYS A 43 7.50 1.42 69.42
N THR A 44 7.83 2.36 68.55
CA THR A 44 7.74 2.20 67.09
C THR A 44 8.61 1.00 66.67
N PRO A 45 8.06 0.00 65.96
CA PRO A 45 8.83 -1.15 65.50
C PRO A 45 9.94 -0.76 64.52
N SER A 46 11.11 -1.40 64.65
CA SER A 46 12.26 -1.13 63.77
C SER A 46 12.01 -1.50 62.31
N TRP A 47 11.13 -2.47 62.02
CA TRP A 47 10.81 -2.85 60.65
C TRP A 47 10.16 -1.74 59.80
N ILE A 48 9.69 -0.65 60.43
CA ILE A 48 9.18 0.52 59.72
C ILE A 48 10.31 1.32 59.05
N THR A 49 11.53 1.25 59.60
CA THR A 49 12.74 1.91 59.05
C THR A 49 13.72 0.92 58.42
N ASP A 50 13.94 -0.22 59.07
CA ASP A 50 14.91 -1.25 58.72
C ASP A 50 14.17 -2.52 58.29
N ILE A 51 13.87 -2.61 56.98
CA ILE A 51 13.13 -3.75 56.41
C ILE A 51 13.91 -5.06 56.66
N PRO A 52 13.28 -6.11 57.23
CA PRO A 52 13.97 -7.37 57.49
C PRO A 52 14.52 -8.04 56.22
N GLU A 53 15.75 -8.52 56.27
CA GLU A 53 16.33 -9.35 55.21
C GLU A 53 16.33 -10.84 55.60
N GLU A 54 15.70 -11.69 54.78
CA GLU A 54 15.76 -13.14 54.92
C GLU A 54 16.10 -13.82 53.58
N LYS A 55 16.63 -15.03 53.63
CA LYS A 55 17.05 -15.76 52.43
C LYS A 55 15.86 -16.09 51.51
N SER A 56 14.76 -16.56 52.07
CA SER A 56 13.62 -17.14 51.33
C SER A 56 12.44 -16.18 51.09
N TYR A 57 12.40 -15.04 51.77
CA TYR A 57 11.27 -14.08 51.72
C TYR A 57 11.73 -12.67 51.37
N TYR A 58 10.87 -11.94 50.66
CA TYR A 58 10.91 -10.48 50.60
C TYR A 58 9.91 -9.90 51.60
N TYR A 59 10.25 -8.73 52.13
CA TYR A 59 9.44 -7.97 53.07
C TYR A 59 9.08 -6.63 52.45
N PHE A 60 7.81 -6.23 52.60
CA PHE A 60 7.26 -5.00 52.02
C PHE A 60 6.54 -4.24 53.12
N VAL A 61 6.84 -2.95 53.25
CA VAL A 61 6.32 -2.08 54.31
C VAL A 61 5.40 -1.06 53.66
N GLY A 62 4.10 -1.24 53.85
CA GLY A 62 3.11 -0.29 53.36
C GLY A 62 2.65 0.67 54.44
N THR A 63 2.39 1.92 54.07
CA THR A 63 1.92 2.99 54.96
C THR A 63 0.54 3.49 54.54
N SER A 64 -0.30 3.84 55.50
CA SER A 64 -1.55 4.52 55.24
C SER A 64 -1.34 6.02 55.06
N VAL A 65 -2.24 6.65 54.30
CA VAL A 65 -2.53 8.09 54.47
C VAL A 65 -3.25 8.33 55.81
N ASP A 66 -3.29 9.59 56.27
CA ASP A 66 -4.04 10.00 57.47
C ASP A 66 -5.52 9.62 57.33
N SER A 67 -5.95 8.54 57.99
CA SER A 67 -7.23 7.88 57.77
C SER A 67 -8.23 8.13 58.90
N GLU A 68 -9.53 8.19 58.59
CA GLU A 68 -10.59 8.46 59.59
C GLU A 68 -10.83 7.29 60.55
N SER A 69 -10.40 6.07 60.21
CA SER A 69 -10.52 4.88 61.06
C SER A 69 -9.32 3.94 60.90
N TYR A 70 -9.13 3.08 61.90
CA TYR A 70 -8.11 2.03 61.84
C TYR A 70 -8.33 1.06 60.67
N ASP A 71 -9.58 0.67 60.37
CA ASP A 71 -9.85 -0.25 59.26
C ASP A 71 -9.59 0.38 57.88
N ALA A 72 -9.90 1.67 57.73
CA ALA A 72 -9.55 2.42 56.51
C ALA A 72 -8.03 2.55 56.37
N GLY A 73 -7.32 2.92 57.44
CA GLY A 73 -5.86 3.01 57.45
C GLY A 73 -5.19 1.66 57.18
N LYS A 74 -5.67 0.58 57.81
CA LYS A 74 -5.20 -0.79 57.58
C LYS A 74 -5.42 -1.24 56.15
N LYS A 75 -6.56 -0.93 55.53
CA LYS A 75 -6.80 -1.21 54.11
C LYS A 75 -5.82 -0.42 53.22
N SER A 76 -5.60 0.86 53.51
CA SER A 76 -4.64 1.69 52.77
C SER A 76 -3.20 1.16 52.88
N ALA A 77 -2.73 0.83 54.10
CA ALA A 77 -1.38 0.33 54.33
C ALA A 77 -1.14 -1.04 53.68
N LEU A 78 -2.14 -1.93 53.72
CA LEU A 78 -2.05 -3.21 53.02
C LEU A 78 -2.03 -3.04 51.50
N ASN A 79 -2.86 -2.15 50.95
CA ASN A 79 -2.85 -1.87 49.51
C ASN A 79 -1.51 -1.29 49.04
N ASP A 80 -0.91 -0.36 49.80
CA ASP A 80 0.42 0.19 49.51
C ASP A 80 1.51 -0.90 49.52
N ALA A 81 1.52 -1.76 50.55
CA ALA A 81 2.46 -2.90 50.62
C ALA A 81 2.27 -3.87 49.44
N LEU A 82 1.04 -4.16 49.03
CA LEU A 82 0.74 -5.02 47.89
C LEU A 82 1.13 -4.36 46.56
N SER A 83 0.96 -3.04 46.40
CA SER A 83 1.46 -2.30 45.23
C SER A 83 2.98 -2.40 45.10
N GLN A 84 3.73 -2.43 46.20
CA GLN A 84 5.18 -2.68 46.18
C GLN A 84 5.52 -4.12 45.74
N VAL A 85 4.73 -5.13 46.13
CA VAL A 85 4.88 -6.52 45.63
C VAL A 85 4.68 -6.57 44.12
N VAL A 86 3.60 -5.97 43.61
CA VAL A 86 3.29 -5.89 42.17
C VAL A 86 4.40 -5.14 41.42
N GLY A 87 4.90 -4.04 41.98
CA GLY A 87 6.05 -3.30 41.48
C GLY A 87 7.32 -4.16 41.39
N MET A 88 7.63 -4.95 42.42
CA MET A 88 8.79 -5.86 42.41
C MET A 88 8.67 -6.99 41.37
N ILE A 89 7.45 -7.49 41.13
CA ILE A 89 7.18 -8.45 40.06
C ILE A 89 7.49 -7.80 38.69
N GLY A 90 6.99 -6.59 38.43
CA GLY A 90 7.20 -5.88 37.15
C GLY A 90 8.63 -5.35 36.93
N LEU A 91 9.26 -4.73 37.93
CA LEU A 91 10.58 -4.08 37.84
C LEU A 91 11.72 -5.04 37.48
N LYS A 92 11.64 -6.30 37.91
CA LYS A 92 12.67 -7.29 37.59
C LYS A 92 12.52 -7.89 36.19
N VAL A 93 11.30 -7.93 35.66
CA VAL A 93 11.08 -8.23 34.24
C VAL A 93 11.70 -7.10 33.43
N SER A 94 11.23 -5.86 33.62
CA SER A 94 11.64 -4.68 32.83
C SER A 94 13.15 -4.36 32.85
N SER A 95 13.87 -4.68 33.93
CA SER A 95 15.31 -4.45 34.02
C SER A 95 16.17 -5.46 33.22
N SER A 96 15.64 -6.65 32.91
CA SER A 96 16.33 -7.68 32.09
C SER A 96 15.98 -7.63 30.59
N SER A 97 15.31 -6.56 30.17
CA SER A 97 14.35 -6.58 29.07
C SER A 97 14.44 -5.39 28.12
N THR A 98 13.86 -5.53 26.92
CA THR A 98 13.86 -4.48 25.88
C THR A 98 12.97 -3.30 26.27
N ILE A 99 13.09 -2.17 25.54
CA ILE A 99 12.33 -0.93 25.82
C ILE A 99 10.82 -1.18 25.80
N GLU A 100 10.36 -2.07 24.92
CA GLU A 100 8.97 -2.51 24.76
C GLU A 100 8.49 -3.28 25.99
N GLU A 101 9.26 -4.27 26.45
CA GLU A 101 8.96 -5.06 27.64
C GLU A 101 8.90 -4.19 28.92
N ARG A 102 9.57 -3.02 28.95
CA ARG A 102 9.40 -2.02 30.04
C ARG A 102 8.02 -1.35 29.98
N TYR A 103 7.63 -0.85 28.82
CA TYR A 103 6.34 -0.19 28.62
C TYR A 103 5.17 -1.12 28.96
N PHE A 104 5.27 -2.40 28.62
CA PHE A 104 4.24 -3.38 28.96
C PHE A 104 4.28 -3.86 30.42
N ALA A 105 5.46 -3.89 31.06
CA ALA A 105 5.53 -4.09 32.52
C ALA A 105 4.83 -2.95 33.28
N GLU A 106 4.97 -1.70 32.82
CA GLU A 106 4.25 -0.54 33.38
C GLU A 106 2.73 -0.70 33.22
N GLN A 107 2.24 -1.06 32.03
CA GLN A 107 0.81 -1.36 31.80
C GLN A 107 0.30 -2.51 32.68
N TYR A 108 1.07 -3.60 32.83
CA TYR A 108 0.71 -4.70 33.73
C TYR A 108 0.62 -4.25 35.20
N THR A 109 1.58 -3.46 35.68
CA THR A 109 1.50 -2.91 37.05
C THR A 109 0.28 -2.00 37.23
N THR A 110 -0.15 -1.29 36.18
CA THR A 110 -1.37 -0.45 36.20
C THR A 110 -2.64 -1.29 36.25
N ILE A 111 -2.78 -2.30 35.39
CA ILE A 111 -3.95 -3.19 35.32
C ILE A 111 -4.10 -4.00 36.62
N ILE A 112 -3.04 -4.65 37.08
CA ILE A 112 -3.09 -5.45 38.33
C ILE A 112 -3.30 -4.57 39.55
N SER A 113 -2.74 -3.35 39.58
CA SER A 113 -3.08 -2.39 40.64
C SER A 113 -4.58 -2.08 40.63
N ALA A 114 -5.16 -1.77 39.46
CA ALA A 114 -6.59 -1.50 39.33
C ALA A 114 -7.47 -2.69 39.77
N GLU A 115 -7.09 -3.92 39.42
CA GLU A 115 -7.77 -5.16 39.84
C GLU A 115 -7.62 -5.43 41.35
N LEU A 116 -6.46 -5.12 41.95
CA LEU A 116 -6.28 -5.15 43.41
C LEU A 116 -7.16 -4.11 44.12
N TYR A 117 -7.27 -2.90 43.55
CA TYR A 117 -8.11 -1.84 44.11
C TYR A 117 -9.61 -2.14 44.00
N SER A 118 -10.05 -2.89 42.98
CA SER A 118 -11.45 -3.28 42.79
C SER A 118 -11.86 -4.53 43.58
N GLU A 119 -11.08 -5.62 43.54
CA GLU A 119 -11.44 -6.91 44.16
C GLU A 119 -10.89 -7.09 45.59
N GLY A 120 -9.95 -6.25 46.04
CA GLY A 120 -9.72 -5.96 47.45
C GLY A 120 -9.43 -7.15 48.40
N ARG A 121 -8.83 -8.24 47.90
CA ARG A 121 -8.06 -9.32 48.61
C ARG A 121 -7.90 -10.63 47.81
N ALA A 122 -8.61 -10.82 46.70
CA ALA A 122 -8.94 -12.17 46.22
C ALA A 122 -7.82 -13.02 45.55
N LYS A 123 -6.68 -12.46 45.11
CA LYS A 123 -5.74 -13.18 44.20
C LYS A 123 -4.27 -13.33 44.62
N LEU A 124 -3.75 -12.58 45.59
CA LEU A 124 -2.38 -12.81 46.09
C LEU A 124 -2.38 -13.84 47.22
N GLN A 125 -2.49 -15.13 46.84
CA GLN A 125 -2.76 -16.25 47.75
C GLN A 125 -1.67 -16.49 48.82
N ASP A 126 -0.43 -16.00 48.60
CA ASP A 126 0.74 -16.25 49.46
C ASP A 126 1.29 -15.00 50.17
N ALA A 127 0.53 -13.90 50.23
CA ALA A 127 0.92 -12.68 50.95
C ALA A 127 0.58 -12.79 52.45
N GLU A 128 1.57 -13.09 53.29
CA GLU A 128 1.39 -13.16 54.74
C GLU A 128 1.52 -11.78 55.39
N ILE A 129 0.52 -11.37 56.18
CA ILE A 129 0.64 -10.21 57.07
C ILE A 129 1.46 -10.64 58.30
N ARG A 130 2.69 -10.16 58.42
CA ARG A 130 3.58 -10.49 59.55
C ARG A 130 3.26 -9.62 60.76
N GLU A 131 3.22 -8.31 60.59
CA GLU A 131 2.98 -7.34 61.67
C GLU A 131 2.18 -6.13 61.17
N ILE A 132 1.44 -5.49 62.09
CA ILE A 132 0.73 -4.22 61.86
C ILE A 132 1.00 -3.32 63.05
N TYR A 133 1.38 -2.07 62.79
CA TYR A 133 1.53 -1.02 63.78
C TYR A 133 0.60 0.14 63.42
N TYR A 134 -0.08 0.74 64.40
CA TYR A 134 -0.87 1.95 64.20
C TYR A 134 -0.62 3.02 65.25
N GLU A 135 -0.87 4.26 64.85
CA GLU A 135 -0.85 5.46 65.69
C GLU A 135 -2.08 6.33 65.39
N GLN A 136 -2.82 6.70 66.44
CA GLN A 136 -3.95 7.63 66.39
C GLN A 136 -3.49 9.00 66.90
N HIS A 137 -3.78 10.05 66.14
CA HIS A 137 -3.26 11.41 66.33
C HIS A 137 -4.42 12.43 66.30
N ARG A 138 -4.31 13.50 67.11
CA ARG A 138 -5.26 14.62 67.06
C ARG A 138 -4.72 15.80 66.24
N ARG A 139 -5.50 16.27 65.27
CA ARG A 139 -5.24 17.49 64.49
C ARG A 139 -5.51 18.77 65.30
N LYS A 140 -5.05 19.92 64.79
CA LYS A 140 -5.21 21.25 65.43
C LYS A 140 -6.67 21.70 65.52
N ASP A 141 -7.53 21.20 64.64
CA ASP A 141 -8.98 21.46 64.62
C ASP A 141 -9.77 20.55 65.60
N GLY A 142 -9.11 19.59 66.25
CA GLY A 142 -9.73 18.63 67.16
C GLY A 142 -10.16 17.32 66.50
N SER A 143 -10.12 17.21 65.17
CA SER A 143 -10.36 15.94 64.46
C SER A 143 -9.24 14.93 64.72
N GLU A 144 -9.55 13.64 64.58
CA GLU A 144 -8.61 12.55 64.81
C GLU A 144 -8.34 11.80 63.51
N PHE A 145 -7.13 11.25 63.39
CA PHE A 145 -6.75 10.39 62.28
C PHE A 145 -5.85 9.25 62.77
N VAL A 146 -5.86 8.15 62.02
CA VAL A 146 -5.02 6.99 62.25
C VAL A 146 -4.02 6.85 61.11
N ARG A 147 -2.75 6.63 61.46
CA ARG A 147 -1.72 6.09 60.58
C ARG A 147 -1.52 4.62 60.89
N VAL A 148 -1.42 3.81 59.85
CA VAL A 148 -1.17 2.37 59.95
C VAL A 148 0.01 2.02 59.06
N TRP A 149 0.88 1.16 59.57
CA TRP A 149 1.95 0.51 58.84
C TRP A 149 1.70 -0.99 58.85
N ALA A 150 1.91 -1.65 57.72
CA ALA A 150 1.75 -3.09 57.57
C ALA A 150 3.02 -3.72 56.98
N LEU A 151 3.55 -4.74 57.66
CA LEU A 151 4.65 -5.55 57.18
C LEU A 151 4.09 -6.79 56.49
N LEU A 152 4.19 -6.83 55.16
CA LEU A 152 3.91 -8.03 54.38
C LEU A 152 5.19 -8.87 54.20
N LYS A 153 4.99 -10.18 54.18
CA LYS A 153 5.98 -11.21 53.89
C LYS A 153 5.53 -11.96 52.63
N TYR A 154 6.42 -12.10 51.66
CA TYR A 154 6.13 -12.80 50.40
C TYR A 154 7.29 -13.71 49.99
N SER A 155 6.99 -14.90 49.46
CA SER A 155 8.03 -15.87 49.06
C SER A 155 8.81 -15.42 47.82
N LYS A 156 10.15 -15.54 47.86
CA LYS A 156 10.99 -15.31 46.67
C LYS A 156 10.75 -16.34 45.57
N SER A 157 10.31 -17.56 45.90
CA SER A 157 10.00 -18.58 44.88
C SER A 157 8.77 -18.21 44.08
N GLU A 158 7.72 -17.71 44.75
CA GLU A 158 6.45 -17.39 44.10
C GLU A 158 6.55 -16.11 43.27
N ILE A 159 7.30 -15.09 43.73
CA ILE A 159 7.66 -13.94 42.89
C ILE A 159 8.41 -14.38 41.63
N LYS A 160 9.32 -15.35 41.72
CA LYS A 160 10.04 -15.87 40.55
C LYS A 160 9.12 -16.66 39.59
N LYS A 161 8.24 -17.53 40.10
CA LYS A 161 7.25 -18.24 39.28
C LYS A 161 6.31 -17.28 38.55
N GLU A 162 5.85 -16.23 39.24
CA GLU A 162 4.95 -15.24 38.65
C GLU A 162 5.67 -14.40 37.58
N GLN A 163 6.94 -14.05 37.80
CA GLN A 163 7.79 -13.45 36.77
C GLN A 163 7.98 -14.37 35.54
N GLU A 164 8.14 -15.68 35.75
CA GLU A 164 8.26 -16.67 34.66
C GLU A 164 6.95 -16.83 33.90
N ARG A 165 5.81 -16.97 34.60
CA ARG A 165 4.46 -17.02 34.02
C ARG A 165 4.15 -15.79 33.17
N LEU A 166 4.52 -14.60 33.64
CA LEU A 166 4.33 -13.36 32.89
C LEU A 166 5.22 -13.31 31.65
N LYS A 167 6.48 -13.75 31.75
CA LYS A 167 7.38 -13.84 30.59
C LYS A 167 6.82 -14.80 29.51
N GLU A 168 6.22 -15.91 29.90
CA GLU A 168 5.57 -16.84 28.96
C GLU A 168 4.35 -16.21 28.28
N ILE A 169 3.49 -15.51 29.03
CA ILE A 169 2.34 -14.78 28.46
C ILE A 169 2.79 -13.68 27.50
N LEU A 170 3.86 -12.96 27.82
CA LEU A 170 4.46 -11.95 26.95
C LEU A 170 5.03 -12.58 25.67
N ALA A 171 5.76 -13.70 25.79
CA ALA A 171 6.28 -14.43 24.63
C ALA A 171 5.15 -14.93 23.70
N LEU A 172 4.01 -15.35 24.26
CA LEU A 172 2.83 -15.75 23.48
C LEU A 172 2.12 -14.57 22.81
N LYS A 173 1.96 -13.42 23.50
CA LYS A 173 1.29 -12.23 22.93
C LYS A 173 2.15 -11.47 21.92
N TYR A 174 3.44 -11.31 22.19
CA TYR A 174 4.34 -10.42 21.44
C TYR A 174 5.37 -11.15 20.58
N GLY A 175 5.61 -12.45 20.78
CA GLY A 175 6.73 -13.17 20.18
C GLY A 175 6.79 -13.10 18.66
N GLU A 176 5.64 -13.15 17.97
CA GLU A 176 5.58 -13.02 16.51
C GLU A 176 5.92 -11.59 16.04
N LEU A 177 5.43 -10.56 16.74
CA LEU A 177 5.81 -9.17 16.47
C LEU A 177 7.31 -8.97 16.64
N THR A 178 7.86 -9.38 17.79
CA THR A 178 9.29 -9.26 18.10
C THR A 178 10.14 -9.97 17.06
N ARG A 179 9.77 -11.20 16.66
CA ARG A 179 10.47 -11.98 15.62
C ARG A 179 10.45 -11.28 14.26
N LEU A 180 9.35 -10.60 13.91
CA LEU A 180 9.24 -9.84 12.66
C LEU A 180 10.05 -8.53 12.70
N GLU A 181 10.06 -7.82 13.82
CA GLU A 181 10.91 -6.63 14.01
C GLU A 181 12.40 -6.97 14.04
N GLU A 182 12.80 -8.08 14.69
CA GLU A 182 14.15 -8.63 14.62
C GLU A 182 14.52 -9.01 13.18
N LYS A 183 13.61 -9.64 12.43
CA LYS A 183 13.83 -9.93 11.01
C LYS A 183 14.07 -8.63 10.22
N ALA A 184 13.28 -7.59 10.47
CA ALA A 184 13.43 -6.30 9.80
C ALA A 184 14.79 -5.63 10.12
N SER A 185 15.17 -5.60 11.40
CA SER A 185 16.46 -5.07 11.88
C SER A 185 17.64 -5.83 11.26
N ASN A 186 17.60 -7.16 11.28
CA ASN A 186 18.62 -8.01 10.66
C ASN A 186 18.69 -7.83 9.13
N ALA A 187 17.56 -7.58 8.47
CA ALA A 187 17.53 -7.29 7.04
C ALA A 187 18.15 -5.92 6.72
N LEU A 188 17.84 -4.88 7.50
CA LEU A 188 18.46 -3.55 7.40
C LEU A 188 19.98 -3.62 7.56
N GLN A 189 20.48 -4.31 8.59
CA GLN A 189 21.92 -4.48 8.83
C GLN A 189 22.65 -5.20 7.67
N LYS A 190 21.94 -6.04 6.91
CA LYS A 190 22.46 -6.77 5.73
C LYS A 190 22.24 -6.02 4.41
N GLY A 191 21.64 -4.82 4.43
CA GLY A 191 21.26 -4.10 3.21
C GLY A 191 20.08 -4.71 2.43
N MET A 192 19.36 -5.68 3.02
CA MET A 192 18.20 -6.35 2.43
C MET A 192 16.95 -5.47 2.62
N LEU A 193 16.95 -4.30 1.98
CA LEU A 193 15.97 -3.23 2.25
C LEU A 193 14.53 -3.60 1.89
N PHE A 194 14.33 -4.44 0.87
CA PHE A 194 12.99 -4.94 0.51
C PHE A 194 12.44 -5.88 1.59
N ASP A 195 13.25 -6.84 2.07
CA ASP A 195 12.88 -7.72 3.18
C ASP A 195 12.60 -6.95 4.47
N ALA A 196 13.32 -5.85 4.72
CA ALA A 196 13.06 -4.97 5.86
C ALA A 196 11.68 -4.29 5.77
N ILE A 197 11.30 -3.78 4.59
CA ILE A 197 9.96 -3.23 4.36
C ILE A 197 8.91 -4.31 4.62
N VAL A 198 9.03 -5.47 3.99
CA VAL A 198 8.07 -6.58 4.13
C VAL A 198 7.96 -7.04 5.58
N ALA A 199 9.09 -7.17 6.29
CA ALA A 199 9.09 -7.56 7.70
C ALA A 199 8.42 -6.51 8.60
N HIS A 200 8.59 -5.21 8.34
CA HIS A 200 7.85 -4.15 9.04
C HIS A 200 6.35 -4.15 8.72
N LEU A 201 5.94 -4.33 7.47
CA LEU A 201 4.50 -4.41 7.14
C LEU A 201 3.83 -5.63 7.82
N ASN A 202 4.51 -6.77 7.85
CA ASN A 202 4.04 -7.95 8.57
C ASN A 202 4.02 -7.71 10.09
N ALA A 203 5.03 -7.03 10.65
CA ALA A 203 5.07 -6.64 12.06
C ALA A 203 3.89 -5.71 12.42
N ALA A 204 3.58 -4.73 11.58
CA ALA A 204 2.39 -3.90 11.74
C ALA A 204 1.11 -4.75 11.76
N SER A 205 0.92 -5.65 10.78
CA SER A 205 -0.23 -6.56 10.77
C SER A 205 -0.29 -7.46 12.01
N ALA A 206 0.84 -7.94 12.53
CA ALA A 206 0.90 -8.76 13.74
C ALA A 206 0.46 -7.97 14.98
N ALA A 207 0.83 -6.69 15.09
CA ALA A 207 0.48 -5.81 16.20
C ALA A 207 -1.03 -5.61 16.38
N LEU A 208 -1.84 -5.79 15.33
CA LEU A 208 -3.31 -5.69 15.42
C LEU A 208 -3.96 -6.83 16.22
N ASN A 209 -3.22 -7.90 16.53
CA ASN A 209 -3.68 -9.00 17.38
C ASN A 209 -3.32 -8.78 18.87
N ILE A 210 -2.85 -7.57 19.22
CA ILE A 210 -2.36 -7.20 20.55
C ILE A 210 -3.28 -6.10 21.11
N ASP A 211 -3.66 -6.23 22.38
CA ASP A 211 -4.40 -5.20 23.10
C ASP A 211 -3.63 -3.86 23.05
N ASP A 212 -4.31 -2.78 22.67
CA ASP A 212 -3.72 -1.44 22.44
C ASP A 212 -2.55 -1.39 21.43
N GLY A 213 -2.48 -2.35 20.51
CA GLY A 213 -1.41 -2.50 19.51
C GLY A 213 -1.28 -1.39 18.46
N GLU A 214 -2.14 -0.37 18.46
CA GLU A 214 -2.15 0.73 17.50
C GLU A 214 -0.81 1.48 17.43
N VAL A 215 -0.16 1.70 18.58
CA VAL A 215 1.15 2.38 18.67
C VAL A 215 2.26 1.55 18.00
N LEU A 216 2.17 0.22 18.12
CA LEU A 216 3.12 -0.73 17.53
C LEU A 216 2.89 -0.88 16.01
N PHE A 217 1.63 -0.82 15.58
CA PHE A 217 1.24 -0.71 14.17
C PHE A 217 1.82 0.56 13.54
N ASP A 218 1.55 1.73 14.12
CA ASP A 218 2.05 3.03 13.65
C ASP A 218 3.58 3.06 13.55
N ARG A 219 4.27 2.56 14.58
CA ARG A 219 5.74 2.44 14.60
C ARG A 219 6.28 1.68 13.39
N ASN A 220 5.67 0.54 13.06
CA ASN A 220 6.15 -0.31 11.97
C ASN A 220 5.75 0.23 10.60
N MET A 221 4.56 0.80 10.45
CA MET A 221 4.13 1.49 9.24
C MET A 221 5.06 2.66 8.91
N ASN A 222 5.41 3.48 9.90
CA ASN A 222 6.35 4.60 9.70
C ASN A 222 7.74 4.11 9.25
N ARG A 223 8.30 3.07 9.89
CA ARG A 223 9.60 2.48 9.48
C ARG A 223 9.56 1.93 8.05
N ALA A 224 8.51 1.19 7.67
CA ALA A 224 8.33 0.72 6.30
C ALA A 224 8.22 1.88 5.31
N GLY A 225 7.46 2.92 5.67
CA GLY A 225 7.28 4.15 4.89
C GLY A 225 8.58 4.92 4.67
N GLU A 226 9.41 5.07 5.70
CA GLU A 226 10.72 5.75 5.62
C GLU A 226 11.69 5.05 4.64
N ILE A 227 11.81 3.72 4.73
CA ILE A 227 12.65 2.94 3.82
C ILE A 227 12.11 3.06 2.39
N LEU A 228 10.81 2.80 2.20
CA LEU A 228 10.15 2.87 0.90
C LEU A 228 10.26 4.27 0.29
N ALA A 229 10.07 5.33 1.08
CA ALA A 229 10.16 6.73 0.66
C ALA A 229 11.53 7.07 0.06
N ARG A 230 12.61 6.44 0.53
CA ARG A 230 14.00 6.63 0.05
C ARG A 230 14.36 5.77 -1.18
N ILE A 231 13.58 4.76 -1.53
CA ILE A 231 13.76 4.00 -2.78
C ILE A 231 13.47 4.88 -4.01
N ARG A 232 14.34 4.76 -5.03
CA ARG A 232 14.35 5.50 -6.30
C ARG A 232 14.55 4.53 -7.47
N PHE A 233 14.08 4.93 -8.63
CA PHE A 233 14.16 4.15 -9.87
C PHE A 233 14.96 4.90 -10.94
N LYS A 234 15.75 4.18 -11.73
CA LYS A 234 16.45 4.69 -12.91
C LYS A 234 16.19 3.79 -14.11
N LYS A 235 15.90 4.39 -15.26
CA LYS A 235 15.62 3.71 -16.53
C LYS A 235 16.90 3.59 -17.37
N PHE A 236 17.00 2.51 -18.13
CA PHE A 236 18.08 2.25 -19.10
C PHE A 236 17.49 1.60 -20.36
N GLN A 237 18.18 1.78 -21.50
CA GLN A 237 17.82 1.23 -22.82
C GLN A 237 16.45 1.71 -23.35
N GLU A 238 16.05 2.96 -23.14
CA GLU A 238 14.80 3.50 -23.69
C GLU A 238 14.96 4.27 -25.02
N ASP A 239 16.20 4.61 -25.36
CA ASP A 239 16.63 5.35 -26.54
C ASP A 239 16.69 4.52 -27.84
N GLN A 240 16.46 3.21 -27.75
CA GLN A 240 16.47 2.27 -28.87
C GLN A 240 15.20 2.34 -29.76
N VAL A 241 15.34 1.90 -31.01
CA VAL A 241 14.24 1.77 -31.97
C VAL A 241 13.81 0.31 -32.08
N GLY A 242 12.54 0.04 -31.78
CA GLY A 242 11.92 -1.26 -32.00
C GLY A 242 11.43 -1.45 -33.44
N TRP A 243 11.50 -2.66 -33.98
CA TRP A 243 11.08 -2.95 -35.35
C TRP A 243 9.83 -3.82 -35.37
N VAL A 244 8.78 -3.38 -36.07
CA VAL A 244 7.51 -4.11 -36.14
C VAL A 244 7.74 -5.57 -36.56
N GLY A 245 7.09 -6.50 -35.86
CA GLY A 245 7.25 -7.94 -36.09
C GLY A 245 8.46 -8.58 -35.41
N ARG A 246 9.39 -7.79 -34.84
CA ARG A 246 10.61 -8.30 -34.18
C ARG A 246 10.59 -8.03 -32.67
N ALA A 247 11.41 -8.79 -31.94
CA ALA A 247 11.77 -8.46 -30.56
C ALA A 247 12.58 -7.16 -30.50
N LEU A 248 12.52 -6.48 -29.36
CA LEU A 248 13.37 -5.34 -29.05
C LEU A 248 14.82 -5.81 -28.80
N GLU A 249 15.81 -5.15 -29.39
CA GLU A 249 17.21 -5.62 -29.40
C GLU A 249 17.79 -5.79 -27.99
N LYS A 250 17.49 -4.84 -27.09
CA LYS A 250 17.92 -4.86 -25.69
C LYS A 250 16.69 -4.86 -24.78
N PRO A 251 16.68 -5.62 -23.68
CA PRO A 251 15.60 -5.55 -22.71
C PRO A 251 15.58 -4.15 -22.08
N LEU A 252 14.37 -3.64 -21.81
CA LEU A 252 14.20 -2.44 -21.00
C LEU A 252 14.64 -2.75 -19.56
N GLN A 253 15.47 -1.89 -18.99
CA GLN A 253 16.11 -2.15 -17.69
C GLN A 253 15.73 -1.09 -16.67
N LEU A 254 15.15 -1.53 -15.56
CA LEU A 254 14.84 -0.71 -14.39
C LEU A 254 15.86 -1.02 -13.29
N GLN A 255 16.66 -0.03 -12.90
CA GLN A 255 17.44 -0.11 -11.68
C GLN A 255 16.63 0.45 -10.51
N VAL A 256 16.43 -0.37 -9.47
CA VAL A 256 15.90 0.03 -8.18
C VAL A 256 17.08 0.24 -7.23
N TYR A 257 17.15 1.43 -6.64
CA TYR A 257 18.21 1.80 -5.71
C TYR A 257 17.65 2.60 -4.54
N PHE A 258 18.38 2.61 -3.44
CA PHE A 258 18.11 3.38 -2.23
C PHE A 258 19.12 4.51 -2.13
N LEU A 259 18.67 5.66 -1.63
CA LEU A 259 19.50 6.86 -1.47
C LEU A 259 19.86 7.07 0.00
N GLU A 260 21.16 7.14 0.29
CA GLU A 260 21.72 7.37 1.62
C GLU A 260 22.71 8.54 1.58
N GLY A 261 22.17 9.75 1.83
CA GLY A 261 22.87 10.99 1.47
C GLY A 261 23.10 11.03 -0.04
N GLU A 262 24.36 11.10 -0.45
CA GLU A 262 24.79 10.99 -1.85
C GLU A 262 25.06 9.54 -2.31
N GLN A 263 25.05 8.56 -1.39
CA GLN A 263 25.35 7.17 -1.72
C GLN A 263 24.16 6.46 -2.38
N VAL A 264 24.44 5.83 -3.52
CA VAL A 264 23.49 4.99 -4.27
C VAL A 264 23.73 3.53 -3.89
N ILE A 265 22.75 2.91 -3.23
CA ILE A 265 22.80 1.51 -2.79
C ILE A 265 21.83 0.70 -3.65
N PRO A 266 22.24 -0.35 -4.39
CA PRO A 266 21.32 -1.18 -5.16
C PRO A 266 20.36 -1.95 -4.25
N VAL A 267 19.09 -2.11 -4.67
CA VAL A 267 18.10 -2.90 -3.91
C VAL A 267 17.79 -4.21 -4.66
N PRO A 268 18.33 -5.36 -4.22
CA PRO A 268 18.03 -6.66 -4.80
C PRO A 268 16.64 -7.15 -4.38
N ASP A 269 16.19 -8.22 -5.04
CA ASP A 269 15.01 -9.02 -4.69
C ASP A 269 13.68 -8.26 -4.66
N VAL A 270 13.63 -7.06 -5.27
CA VAL A 270 12.41 -6.26 -5.42
C VAL A 270 11.55 -6.82 -6.56
N PRO A 271 10.29 -7.23 -6.32
CA PRO A 271 9.34 -7.56 -7.37
C PRO A 271 8.94 -6.30 -8.14
N VAL A 272 9.09 -6.35 -9.47
CA VAL A 272 8.74 -5.29 -10.41
C VAL A 272 7.75 -5.84 -11.43
N ARG A 273 6.59 -5.19 -11.51
CA ARG A 273 5.53 -5.48 -12.47
C ARG A 273 5.66 -4.54 -13.67
N PHE A 274 6.00 -5.09 -14.83
CA PHE A 274 5.99 -4.41 -16.12
C PHE A 274 4.63 -4.60 -16.80
N SER A 275 4.14 -3.54 -17.46
CA SER A 275 2.88 -3.54 -18.20
C SER A 275 3.06 -2.87 -19.56
N TYR A 276 2.83 -3.64 -20.62
CA TYR A 276 2.99 -3.20 -22.02
C TYR A 276 1.70 -3.41 -22.82
N ARG A 277 1.38 -2.49 -23.73
CA ARG A 277 0.17 -2.55 -24.55
C ARG A 277 0.37 -3.44 -25.77
N ILE A 278 -0.43 -4.50 -25.89
CA ILE A 278 -0.42 -5.42 -27.05
C ILE A 278 -1.80 -5.53 -27.71
N PRO A 279 -1.89 -5.74 -29.03
CA PRO A 279 -3.17 -5.87 -29.73
C PRO A 279 -3.90 -7.16 -29.32
N ARG A 280 -5.24 -7.17 -29.44
CA ARG A 280 -6.06 -8.37 -29.21
C ARG A 280 -6.10 -9.23 -30.47
N LYS A 281 -5.77 -10.53 -30.35
CA LYS A 281 -5.64 -11.44 -31.51
C LYS A 281 -6.87 -11.51 -32.43
N ASN A 282 -8.10 -11.41 -31.89
CA ASN A 282 -9.35 -11.60 -32.64
C ASN A 282 -10.40 -10.47 -32.45
N ARG A 283 -10.02 -9.28 -31.94
CA ARG A 283 -10.95 -8.16 -31.70
C ARG A 283 -10.24 -6.82 -31.87
N ALA A 284 -10.98 -5.77 -32.20
CA ALA A 284 -10.43 -4.41 -32.21
C ALA A 284 -9.91 -4.00 -30.81
N GLY A 285 -8.90 -3.14 -30.81
CA GLY A 285 -8.29 -2.58 -29.60
C GLY A 285 -7.21 -3.46 -28.94
N TYR A 286 -6.77 -3.01 -27.78
CA TYR A 286 -5.57 -3.52 -27.10
C TYR A 286 -5.92 -4.19 -25.76
N LYS A 287 -4.95 -4.91 -25.21
CA LYS A 287 -4.90 -5.34 -23.80
C LYS A 287 -3.51 -5.00 -23.25
N TYR A 288 -3.39 -4.93 -21.92
CA TYR A 288 -2.07 -4.92 -21.29
C TYR A 288 -1.58 -6.36 -21.09
N GLN A 289 -0.35 -6.62 -21.50
CA GLN A 289 0.42 -7.77 -21.06
C GLN A 289 1.17 -7.36 -19.79
N VAL A 290 1.04 -8.16 -18.75
CA VAL A 290 1.74 -7.97 -17.48
C VAL A 290 2.84 -9.01 -17.37
N VAL A 291 4.05 -8.57 -17.06
CA VAL A 291 5.22 -9.43 -16.82
C VAL A 291 5.83 -9.04 -15.49
N ASN A 292 6.05 -10.04 -14.63
CA ASN A 292 6.71 -9.84 -13.34
C ASN A 292 8.20 -10.20 -13.51
N ALA A 293 9.06 -9.37 -12.95
CA ALA A 293 10.49 -9.61 -12.82
C ALA A 293 10.92 -9.28 -11.38
N THR A 294 12.13 -9.72 -11.01
CA THR A 294 12.74 -9.43 -9.71
C THR A 294 14.08 -8.74 -9.94
N THR A 295 14.49 -7.81 -9.08
CA THR A 295 15.79 -7.13 -9.23
C THR A 295 16.97 -8.04 -8.87
N ASP A 296 18.03 -7.99 -9.68
CA ASP A 296 19.29 -8.70 -9.43
C ASP A 296 20.11 -8.07 -8.27
N SER A 297 21.27 -8.65 -7.95
CA SER A 297 22.20 -8.16 -6.93
C SER A 297 22.73 -6.73 -7.15
N ARG A 298 22.51 -6.14 -8.33
CA ARG A 298 22.86 -4.76 -8.70
C ARG A 298 21.63 -3.85 -8.78
N GLY A 299 20.47 -4.36 -8.37
CA GLY A 299 19.19 -3.67 -8.35
C GLY A 299 18.45 -3.66 -9.70
N PHE A 300 18.86 -4.44 -10.70
CA PHE A 300 18.27 -4.39 -12.05
C PHE A 300 17.16 -5.43 -12.25
N ALA A 301 15.96 -4.97 -12.60
CA ALA A 301 14.90 -5.79 -13.19
C ALA A 301 14.85 -5.52 -14.71
N ALA A 302 14.75 -6.58 -15.51
CA ALA A 302 14.75 -6.51 -16.97
C ALA A 302 13.41 -6.96 -17.56
N PHE A 303 12.98 -6.31 -18.64
CA PHE A 303 11.79 -6.65 -19.40
C PHE A 303 12.10 -6.73 -20.90
N SER A 304 12.02 -7.94 -21.45
CA SER A 304 12.14 -8.19 -22.89
C SER A 304 10.79 -7.94 -23.57
N VAL A 305 10.79 -7.17 -24.65
CA VAL A 305 9.63 -7.03 -25.54
C VAL A 305 9.82 -8.03 -26.68
N ASP A 306 9.13 -9.17 -26.61
CA ASP A 306 9.28 -10.28 -27.57
C ASP A 306 8.81 -9.91 -28.99
N GLN A 307 7.90 -8.94 -29.10
CA GLN A 307 7.38 -8.46 -30.38
C GLN A 307 6.91 -7.00 -30.27
N VAL A 308 7.39 -6.16 -31.18
CA VAL A 308 6.85 -4.82 -31.43
C VAL A 308 5.70 -4.93 -32.43
N TYR A 309 4.53 -4.39 -32.08
CA TYR A 309 3.29 -4.62 -32.83
C TYR A 309 2.92 -3.53 -33.83
N GLU A 310 3.43 -2.32 -33.62
CA GLU A 310 3.06 -1.11 -34.36
C GLU A 310 4.20 -0.09 -34.43
N VAL A 311 4.17 0.78 -35.44
CA VAL A 311 4.97 1.99 -35.59
C VAL A 311 4.42 3.06 -34.65
N SER A 312 5.28 3.66 -33.83
CA SER A 312 4.91 4.69 -32.86
C SER A 312 6.15 5.42 -32.35
N ASP A 313 6.10 6.75 -32.26
CA ASP A 313 7.17 7.52 -31.62
C ASP A 313 7.19 7.35 -30.08
N HIS A 314 6.15 6.77 -29.48
CA HIS A 314 5.97 6.72 -28.03
C HIS A 314 5.34 5.39 -27.56
N ASN A 315 6.02 4.26 -27.81
CA ASN A 315 5.64 2.99 -27.19
C ASN A 315 5.88 3.06 -25.69
N ARG A 316 4.85 2.79 -24.89
CA ARG A 316 4.88 2.99 -23.45
C ARG A 316 4.91 1.66 -22.70
N VAL A 317 5.86 1.51 -21.78
CA VAL A 317 5.90 0.44 -20.78
C VAL A 317 5.87 1.05 -19.38
N ASP A 318 4.85 0.73 -18.60
CA ASP A 318 4.75 1.08 -17.19
C ASP A 318 5.46 0.00 -16.36
N ALA A 319 6.46 0.37 -15.55
CA ALA A 319 7.08 -0.51 -14.55
C ALA A 319 6.75 0.00 -13.14
N ARG A 320 6.39 -0.89 -12.21
CA ARG A 320 6.03 -0.54 -10.81
C ARG A 320 6.60 -1.56 -9.84
N MET A 321 7.03 -1.12 -8.66
CA MET A 321 7.28 -2.06 -7.55
C MET A 321 5.96 -2.72 -7.14
N ASP A 322 6.02 -4.01 -6.82
CA ASP A 322 4.86 -4.80 -6.43
C ASP A 322 4.95 -5.23 -4.96
N LEU A 323 4.34 -4.42 -4.09
CA LEU A 323 4.06 -4.78 -2.69
C LEU A 323 2.61 -5.25 -2.49
N GLY A 324 1.84 -5.45 -3.57
CA GLY A 324 0.40 -5.75 -3.52
C GLY A 324 0.03 -6.82 -2.50
N PRO A 325 0.63 -8.03 -2.54
CA PRO A 325 0.30 -9.12 -1.62
C PRO A 325 0.43 -8.78 -0.12
N TYR A 326 1.30 -7.83 0.23
CA TYR A 326 1.50 -7.38 1.61
C TYR A 326 0.50 -6.27 1.99
N ILE A 327 0.22 -5.35 1.07
CA ILE A 327 -0.77 -4.28 1.28
C ILE A 327 -2.19 -4.83 1.38
N GLU A 328 -2.55 -5.86 0.60
CA GLU A 328 -3.88 -6.49 0.66
C GLU A 328 -4.22 -7.03 2.06
N GLN A 329 -3.23 -7.52 2.82
CA GLN A 329 -3.41 -8.00 4.21
C GLN A 329 -3.80 -6.89 5.18
N MET A 330 -3.52 -5.62 4.83
CA MET A 330 -3.83 -4.45 5.63
C MET A 330 -5.09 -3.69 5.14
N ARG A 331 -5.84 -4.21 4.15
CA ARG A 331 -7.11 -3.58 3.73
C ARG A 331 -8.23 -3.69 4.78
N SER A 332 -8.13 -4.64 5.72
CA SER A 332 -9.12 -4.89 6.77
C SER A 332 -8.69 -4.36 8.15
N VAL A 333 -7.89 -3.29 8.19
CA VAL A 333 -7.56 -2.61 9.45
C VAL A 333 -8.79 -1.86 10.02
N PRO A 334 -8.84 -1.61 11.34
CA PRO A 334 -9.82 -0.69 11.93
C PRO A 334 -9.83 0.68 11.24
N ASP A 335 -11.00 1.32 11.18
CA ASP A 335 -11.21 2.59 10.47
C ASP A 335 -10.21 3.69 10.87
N ALA A 336 -9.84 3.75 12.15
CA ALA A 336 -8.87 4.71 12.70
C ALA A 336 -7.45 4.59 12.09
N LEU A 337 -7.11 3.43 11.51
CA LEU A 337 -5.78 3.13 10.96
C LEU A 337 -5.73 3.17 9.42
N ILE A 338 -6.86 3.39 8.72
CA ILE A 338 -6.93 3.40 7.25
C ILE A 338 -5.97 4.42 6.63
N ASP A 339 -5.87 5.62 7.21
CA ASP A 339 -4.98 6.69 6.71
C ASP A 339 -3.48 6.31 6.74
N ARG A 340 -3.08 5.37 7.61
CA ARG A 340 -1.70 4.85 7.67
C ARG A 340 -1.42 3.92 6.49
N VAL A 341 -2.35 3.01 6.20
CA VAL A 341 -2.27 2.11 5.03
C VAL A 341 -2.26 2.93 3.75
N LYS A 342 -3.14 3.94 3.66
CA LYS A 342 -3.20 4.87 2.55
C LYS A 342 -1.90 5.65 2.34
N THR A 343 -1.24 6.10 3.41
CA THR A 343 0.09 6.75 3.32
C THR A 343 1.11 5.83 2.63
N ILE A 344 1.12 4.52 2.93
CA ILE A 344 1.99 3.56 2.25
C ILE A 344 1.55 3.31 0.80
N GLU A 345 0.25 3.22 0.52
CA GLU A 345 -0.28 3.10 -0.85
C GLU A 345 0.12 4.32 -1.71
N ASP A 346 0.03 5.55 -1.17
CA ASP A 346 0.42 6.79 -1.84
C ASP A 346 1.94 6.82 -2.12
N ILE A 347 2.79 6.43 -1.15
CA ILE A 347 4.24 6.30 -1.37
C ILE A 347 4.52 5.24 -2.45
N LEU A 348 3.86 4.08 -2.39
CA LEU A 348 4.01 2.99 -3.36
C LEU A 348 3.57 3.41 -4.78
N ALA A 349 2.52 4.23 -4.90
CA ALA A 349 2.08 4.77 -6.18
C ALA A 349 3.14 5.64 -6.86
N THR A 350 4.06 6.25 -6.10
CA THR A 350 5.25 6.94 -6.66
C THR A 350 6.36 6.00 -7.11
N LYS A 351 6.38 4.73 -6.66
CA LYS A 351 7.39 3.72 -7.02
C LYS A 351 7.07 3.08 -8.38
N ARG A 352 7.11 3.94 -9.39
CA ARG A 352 6.84 3.63 -10.80
C ARG A 352 7.82 4.35 -11.72
N ALA A 353 8.14 3.70 -12.83
CA ALA A 353 8.82 4.29 -13.97
C ALA A 353 7.96 4.09 -15.22
N VAL A 354 8.12 4.99 -16.19
CA VAL A 354 7.50 4.87 -17.51
C VAL A 354 8.61 4.93 -18.54
N PHE A 355 8.85 3.81 -19.21
CA PHE A 355 9.76 3.73 -20.35
C PHE A 355 9.01 4.16 -21.61
N THR A 356 9.71 4.87 -22.49
CA THR A 356 9.20 5.26 -23.80
C THR A 356 10.23 4.93 -24.86
N PHE A 357 9.89 4.09 -25.84
CA PHE A 357 10.76 3.76 -26.97
C PHE A 357 10.06 4.02 -28.32
N ARG A 358 10.83 4.38 -29.35
CA ARG A 358 10.32 4.58 -30.71
C ARG A 358 10.23 3.25 -31.44
N SER A 359 9.31 3.13 -32.39
CA SER A 359 9.27 1.96 -33.29
C SER A 359 9.00 2.35 -34.73
N ASP A 360 9.57 1.58 -35.64
CA ASP A 360 9.39 1.71 -37.08
C ASP A 360 9.30 0.35 -37.79
N THR A 361 9.15 0.34 -39.12
CA THR A 361 9.02 -0.89 -39.92
C THR A 361 9.95 -0.92 -41.13
N PHE A 362 10.59 -2.08 -41.35
CA PHE A 362 11.36 -2.38 -42.57
C PHE A 362 10.47 -2.53 -43.80
N ALA A 363 9.16 -2.72 -43.63
CA ALA A 363 8.21 -2.89 -44.71
C ALA A 363 8.17 -1.72 -45.72
N ARG A 364 8.63 -0.51 -45.33
CA ARG A 364 8.77 0.62 -46.26
C ARG A 364 9.81 0.35 -47.35
N GLU A 365 10.88 -0.36 -47.02
CA GLU A 365 12.02 -0.64 -47.90
C GLU A 365 11.74 -1.84 -48.84
N ILE A 366 10.70 -2.63 -48.53
CA ILE A 366 10.38 -3.88 -49.22
C ILE A 366 9.37 -3.63 -50.33
N ARG A 367 9.74 -3.96 -51.57
CA ARG A 367 8.91 -3.73 -52.76
C ARG A 367 7.66 -4.60 -52.72
N THR A 368 6.52 -3.97 -52.46
CA THR A 368 5.25 -4.63 -52.19
C THR A 368 4.27 -4.35 -53.33
N ALA A 369 3.85 -5.40 -54.05
CA ALA A 369 2.73 -5.27 -54.98
C ALA A 369 1.41 -5.17 -54.22
N VAL A 370 0.48 -4.35 -54.69
CA VAL A 370 -0.78 -4.10 -54.00
C VAL A 370 -1.97 -4.31 -54.93
N TYR A 371 -3.00 -5.00 -54.44
CA TYR A 371 -4.22 -5.32 -55.18
C TYR A 371 -5.48 -5.35 -54.31
N PHE A 372 -6.51 -4.60 -54.67
CA PHE A 372 -7.78 -4.59 -53.92
C PHE A 372 -8.99 -4.74 -54.82
N MET A 373 -9.84 -5.72 -54.52
CA MET A 373 -11.18 -5.85 -55.10
C MET A 373 -12.20 -5.03 -54.29
N GLN A 374 -13.19 -4.43 -54.96
CA GLN A 374 -14.25 -3.68 -54.30
C GLN A 374 -15.61 -4.27 -54.71
N LEU A 375 -16.38 -4.72 -53.74
CA LEU A 375 -17.58 -5.54 -53.93
C LEU A 375 -18.81 -4.88 -53.30
N ASP A 376 -19.96 -4.98 -53.97
CA ASP A 376 -21.26 -4.63 -53.40
C ASP A 376 -21.79 -5.77 -52.50
N GLN A 377 -22.96 -5.56 -51.89
CA GLN A 377 -23.61 -6.48 -50.94
C GLN A 377 -23.87 -7.88 -51.52
N ASP A 378 -24.20 -7.97 -52.80
CA ASP A 378 -24.41 -9.22 -53.53
C ASP A 378 -23.09 -9.90 -53.98
N GLY A 379 -21.94 -9.26 -53.79
CA GLY A 379 -20.64 -9.73 -54.27
C GLY A 379 -20.31 -9.37 -55.72
N THR A 380 -21.12 -8.54 -56.39
CA THR A 380 -20.75 -7.97 -57.69
C THR A 380 -19.63 -6.94 -57.56
N LEU A 381 -18.89 -6.69 -58.65
CA LEU A 381 -17.83 -5.69 -58.67
C LEU A 381 -18.38 -4.28 -58.81
N LEU A 382 -17.95 -3.39 -57.93
CA LEU A 382 -18.27 -1.97 -58.06
C LEU A 382 -17.42 -1.32 -59.17
N PRO A 383 -18.02 -0.57 -60.10
CA PRO A 383 -17.36 -0.14 -61.33
C PRO A 383 -16.31 0.96 -61.14
N LYS A 384 -16.31 1.64 -59.99
CA LYS A 384 -15.35 2.70 -59.65
C LYS A 384 -14.58 2.32 -58.37
N PRO A 385 -13.24 2.16 -58.42
CA PRO A 385 -12.45 1.94 -57.22
C PRO A 385 -12.39 3.23 -56.39
N VAL A 386 -12.81 3.14 -55.13
CA VAL A 386 -12.80 4.24 -54.14
C VAL A 386 -11.89 3.89 -52.96
N THR A 387 -11.94 2.64 -52.48
CA THR A 387 -11.06 2.19 -51.38
C THR A 387 -9.59 2.15 -51.80
N ALA A 388 -9.28 1.57 -52.97
CA ALA A 388 -7.89 1.31 -53.36
C ALA A 388 -7.04 2.60 -53.44
N PRO A 389 -7.48 3.69 -54.10
CA PRO A 389 -6.76 4.97 -54.07
C PRO A 389 -6.50 5.51 -52.66
N ALA A 390 -7.48 5.42 -51.75
CA ALA A 390 -7.35 5.90 -50.37
C ALA A 390 -6.35 5.09 -49.54
N VAL A 391 -6.16 3.80 -49.84
CA VAL A 391 -5.06 3.00 -49.24
C VAL A 391 -3.72 3.44 -49.83
N TYR A 392 -3.65 3.64 -51.15
CA TYR A 392 -2.40 4.01 -51.83
C TYR A 392 -1.86 5.37 -51.37
N GLU A 393 -2.74 6.37 -51.22
CA GLU A 393 -2.42 7.70 -50.69
C GLU A 393 -1.63 7.61 -49.38
N ILE A 394 -2.18 6.91 -48.37
CA ILE A 394 -1.53 6.75 -47.05
C ILE A 394 -0.22 5.95 -47.14
N LEU A 395 -0.17 4.91 -47.98
CA LEU A 395 1.06 4.11 -48.14
C LEU A 395 2.17 4.94 -48.82
N TYR A 396 1.85 5.78 -49.81
CA TYR A 396 2.81 6.69 -50.41
C TYR A 396 3.26 7.79 -49.45
N ASP A 397 2.33 8.42 -48.71
CA ASP A 397 2.65 9.45 -47.72
C ASP A 397 3.57 8.92 -46.62
N LYS A 398 3.35 7.68 -46.17
CA LYS A 398 4.23 6.97 -45.24
C LYS A 398 5.38 6.22 -45.92
N ARG A 399 5.71 6.58 -47.17
CA ARG A 399 6.92 6.19 -47.91
C ARG A 399 7.10 4.68 -48.12
N PHE A 400 6.02 3.92 -48.28
CA PHE A 400 6.09 2.52 -48.67
C PHE A 400 6.38 2.38 -50.17
N LEU A 401 7.29 1.46 -50.52
CA LEU A 401 7.59 1.11 -51.90
C LEU A 401 6.51 0.19 -52.49
N ILE A 402 5.35 0.77 -52.82
CA ILE A 402 4.22 0.05 -53.41
C ILE A 402 4.21 0.04 -54.94
N ARG A 403 3.76 -1.08 -55.52
CA ARG A 403 3.44 -1.23 -56.95
C ARG A 403 1.99 -1.67 -57.10
N VAL A 404 1.15 -0.83 -57.69
CA VAL A 404 -0.23 -1.23 -58.02
C VAL A 404 -0.22 -2.29 -59.12
N LEU A 405 -1.00 -3.36 -58.94
CA LEU A 405 -1.19 -4.40 -59.96
C LEU A 405 -2.39 -4.07 -60.85
N ASP A 406 -2.13 -3.86 -62.15
CA ASP A 406 -3.16 -3.68 -63.16
C ASP A 406 -3.65 -5.03 -63.67
N VAL A 407 -4.56 -5.65 -62.91
CA VAL A 407 -5.18 -6.94 -63.26
C VAL A 407 -6.70 -6.83 -63.11
N SER A 408 -7.42 -7.18 -64.19
CA SER A 408 -8.89 -7.07 -64.25
C SER A 408 -9.58 -7.81 -63.09
N PRO A 409 -10.34 -7.11 -62.22
CA PRO A 409 -11.03 -7.73 -61.08
C PRO A 409 -12.02 -8.83 -61.46
N GLY A 410 -12.59 -8.78 -62.67
CA GLY A 410 -13.47 -9.85 -63.17
C GLY A 410 -12.77 -11.21 -63.29
N SER A 411 -11.44 -11.24 -63.42
CA SER A 411 -10.66 -12.48 -63.55
C SER A 411 -10.49 -13.27 -62.23
N PHE A 412 -10.94 -12.68 -61.11
CA PHE A 412 -10.84 -13.19 -59.74
C PHE A 412 -12.19 -13.44 -59.07
N LEU A 413 -13.31 -13.04 -59.68
CA LEU A 413 -14.63 -13.20 -59.09
C LEU A 413 -14.91 -14.68 -58.79
N ASN A 414 -15.35 -14.98 -57.56
CA ASN A 414 -15.65 -16.33 -57.08
C ASN A 414 -14.47 -17.33 -57.22
N LYS A 415 -13.23 -16.86 -57.24
CA LYS A 415 -12.03 -17.71 -57.20
C LYS A 415 -11.51 -17.90 -55.77
N PRO A 416 -10.97 -19.08 -55.42
CA PRO A 416 -10.24 -19.31 -54.17
C PRO A 416 -9.05 -18.35 -53.98
N GLU A 417 -8.69 -18.05 -52.72
CA GLU A 417 -7.65 -17.06 -52.36
C GLU A 417 -6.26 -17.45 -52.89
N ASP A 418 -5.96 -18.75 -52.97
CA ASP A 418 -4.75 -19.32 -53.57
C ASP A 418 -4.68 -19.12 -55.10
N VAL A 419 -5.79 -19.33 -55.81
CA VAL A 419 -5.88 -19.12 -57.27
C VAL A 419 -5.74 -17.63 -57.62
N ILE A 420 -6.25 -16.74 -56.76
CA ILE A 420 -6.04 -15.30 -56.88
C ILE A 420 -4.56 -14.98 -56.67
N LEU A 421 -3.94 -15.47 -55.60
CA LEU A 421 -2.55 -15.22 -55.26
C LEU A 421 -1.58 -15.66 -56.36
N GLN A 422 -1.74 -16.86 -56.95
CA GLN A 422 -0.87 -17.34 -58.03
C GLN A 422 -0.85 -16.39 -59.24
N LYS A 423 -2.02 -15.96 -59.71
CA LYS A 423 -2.15 -14.96 -60.78
C LYS A 423 -1.56 -13.60 -60.41
N LEU A 424 -1.67 -13.18 -59.15
CA LEU A 424 -1.03 -11.93 -58.69
C LEU A 424 0.51 -12.07 -58.64
N LEU A 425 1.05 -13.25 -58.29
CA LEU A 425 2.48 -13.55 -58.36
C LEU A 425 3.02 -13.51 -59.79
N GLU A 426 2.26 -14.02 -60.76
CA GLU A 426 2.55 -13.89 -62.20
C GLU A 426 2.58 -12.42 -62.64
N GLY A 427 1.52 -11.65 -62.30
CA GLY A 427 1.37 -10.25 -62.68
C GLY A 427 2.32 -9.27 -61.99
N ALA A 428 2.86 -9.60 -60.81
CA ALA A 428 3.75 -8.74 -60.04
C ALA A 428 5.14 -8.53 -60.68
N GLY A 429 5.56 -9.46 -61.55
CA GLY A 429 6.84 -9.38 -62.27
C GLY A 429 8.08 -9.60 -61.39
N LYS A 430 9.25 -9.25 -61.95
CA LYS A 430 10.56 -9.41 -61.27
C LYS A 430 10.82 -8.25 -60.29
N GLY A 431 11.38 -8.56 -59.13
CA GLY A 431 11.78 -7.56 -58.12
C GLY A 431 10.67 -7.09 -57.17
N VAL A 432 9.47 -7.69 -57.22
CA VAL A 432 8.48 -7.61 -56.13
C VAL A 432 8.76 -8.75 -55.14
N GLN A 433 8.86 -8.39 -53.87
CA GLN A 433 9.15 -9.30 -52.75
C GLN A 433 7.90 -9.70 -51.98
N ARG A 434 6.88 -8.83 -51.92
CA ARG A 434 5.63 -9.08 -51.18
C ARG A 434 4.40 -8.74 -51.99
N ILE A 435 3.28 -9.40 -51.68
CA ILE A 435 1.97 -9.08 -52.26
C ILE A 435 0.98 -8.79 -51.13
N LEU A 436 0.43 -7.58 -51.16
CA LEU A 436 -0.64 -7.11 -50.29
C LEU A 436 -1.95 -7.16 -51.08
N PHE A 437 -2.80 -8.14 -50.83
CA PHE A 437 -4.00 -8.37 -51.63
C PHE A 437 -5.25 -8.63 -50.79
N GLY A 438 -6.42 -8.27 -51.30
CA GLY A 438 -7.67 -8.51 -50.58
C GLY A 438 -8.90 -7.88 -51.22
N SER A 439 -9.96 -7.78 -50.43
CA SER A 439 -11.23 -7.22 -50.86
C SER A 439 -11.88 -6.33 -49.81
N VAL A 440 -12.66 -5.36 -50.29
CA VAL A 440 -13.58 -4.56 -49.48
C VAL A 440 -14.99 -4.79 -50.00
N ARG A 441 -15.87 -5.29 -49.14
CA ARG A 441 -17.25 -5.65 -49.44
C ARG A 441 -18.20 -4.79 -48.61
N ILE A 442 -19.21 -4.21 -49.26
CA ILE A 442 -20.37 -3.66 -48.56
C ILE A 442 -21.14 -4.82 -47.93
N LEU A 443 -21.41 -4.76 -46.63
CA LEU A 443 -22.19 -5.78 -45.91
C LEU A 443 -23.68 -5.47 -45.93
N GLU A 444 -24.03 -4.18 -45.86
CA GLU A 444 -25.39 -3.75 -45.52
C GLU A 444 -25.63 -2.28 -45.90
N TYR A 445 -26.85 -2.00 -46.34
CA TYR A 445 -27.40 -0.66 -46.50
C TYR A 445 -28.61 -0.50 -45.58
N ASP A 446 -28.65 0.58 -44.81
CA ASP A 446 -29.70 0.93 -43.87
C ASP A 446 -30.12 2.40 -44.06
N MET A 447 -31.24 2.82 -43.46
CA MET A 447 -31.71 4.19 -43.44
C MET A 447 -32.05 4.62 -42.01
N LEU A 448 -31.23 5.52 -41.46
CA LEU A 448 -31.35 6.02 -40.09
C LEU A 448 -31.61 7.53 -40.13
N SER A 449 -32.72 7.96 -39.53
CA SER A 449 -33.08 9.38 -39.40
C SER A 449 -33.04 10.19 -40.71
N GLY A 450 -33.46 9.58 -41.83
CA GLY A 450 -33.46 10.19 -43.16
C GLY A 450 -32.11 10.16 -43.90
N PHE A 451 -31.06 9.62 -43.31
CA PHE A 451 -29.76 9.40 -43.97
C PHE A 451 -29.57 7.93 -44.31
N HIS A 452 -28.97 7.67 -45.47
CA HIS A 452 -28.48 6.32 -45.77
C HIS A 452 -27.24 6.04 -44.93
N THR A 453 -27.21 4.87 -44.28
CA THR A 453 -26.05 4.35 -43.57
C THR A 453 -25.57 3.11 -44.29
N VAL A 454 -24.26 2.98 -44.53
CA VAL A 454 -23.68 1.81 -45.20
C VAL A 454 -22.57 1.25 -44.33
N ARG A 455 -22.55 -0.08 -44.20
CA ARG A 455 -21.52 -0.81 -43.47
C ARG A 455 -20.70 -1.63 -44.45
N ALA A 456 -19.37 -1.55 -44.36
CA ALA A 456 -18.45 -2.30 -45.19
C ALA A 456 -17.36 -2.99 -44.36
N GLU A 457 -16.89 -4.13 -44.85
CA GLU A 457 -15.76 -4.87 -44.32
C GLU A 457 -14.61 -4.89 -45.33
N ALA A 458 -13.40 -4.66 -44.84
CA ALA A 458 -12.17 -4.85 -45.60
C ALA A 458 -11.36 -6.00 -45.00
N LYS A 459 -10.98 -6.98 -45.82
CA LYS A 459 -10.07 -8.08 -45.47
C LYS A 459 -8.88 -8.07 -46.43
N VAL A 460 -7.66 -8.03 -45.90
CA VAL A 460 -6.41 -7.92 -46.67
C VAL A 460 -5.34 -8.84 -46.10
N THR A 461 -4.66 -9.57 -46.97
CA THR A 461 -3.59 -10.52 -46.67
C THR A 461 -2.26 -9.98 -47.22
N LEU A 462 -1.19 -10.02 -46.41
CA LEU A 462 0.19 -9.83 -46.85
C LEU A 462 0.87 -11.19 -47.01
N TYR A 463 1.33 -11.45 -48.22
CA TYR A 463 2.10 -12.62 -48.60
C TYR A 463 3.57 -12.25 -48.84
N ASP A 464 4.50 -13.05 -48.34
CA ASP A 464 5.92 -12.93 -48.64
C ASP A 464 6.33 -13.96 -49.69
N ARG A 465 6.96 -13.49 -50.78
CA ARG A 465 7.35 -14.33 -51.90
C ARG A 465 8.62 -15.14 -51.62
N GLU A 466 9.45 -14.69 -50.69
CA GLU A 466 10.73 -15.34 -50.38
C GLU A 466 10.53 -16.50 -49.42
N SER A 467 9.78 -16.31 -48.33
CA SER A 467 9.43 -17.42 -47.43
C SER A 467 8.30 -18.30 -47.98
N GLY A 468 7.42 -17.72 -48.80
CA GLY A 468 6.23 -18.39 -49.32
C GLY A 468 5.03 -18.37 -48.36
N ASP A 469 5.11 -17.60 -47.26
CA ASP A 469 4.09 -17.56 -46.21
C ASP A 469 3.17 -16.34 -46.26
N VAL A 470 2.00 -16.47 -45.62
CA VAL A 470 1.19 -15.33 -45.21
C VAL A 470 1.78 -14.75 -43.92
N LEU A 471 2.32 -13.54 -44.01
CA LEU A 471 2.89 -12.83 -42.85
C LEU A 471 1.81 -12.27 -41.92
N ARG A 472 0.72 -11.74 -42.50
CA ARG A 472 -0.35 -11.07 -41.74
C ARG A 472 -1.64 -10.97 -42.54
N THR A 473 -2.77 -11.02 -41.86
CA THR A 473 -4.08 -10.60 -42.39
C THR A 473 -4.64 -9.49 -41.51
N TRP A 474 -5.21 -8.46 -42.12
CA TRP A 474 -5.97 -7.41 -41.46
C TRP A 474 -7.44 -7.53 -41.86
N GLN A 475 -8.33 -7.29 -40.89
CA GLN A 475 -9.77 -7.26 -41.10
C GLN A 475 -10.35 -6.09 -40.30
N ILE A 476 -11.10 -5.21 -40.96
CA ILE A 476 -11.78 -4.08 -40.33
C ILE A 476 -13.20 -3.94 -40.85
N THR A 477 -14.08 -3.44 -39.99
CA THR A 477 -15.43 -2.99 -40.36
C THR A 477 -15.54 -1.48 -40.15
N ARG A 478 -16.22 -0.81 -41.08
CA ARG A 478 -16.55 0.62 -40.99
C ARG A 478 -18.01 0.87 -41.38
N SER A 479 -18.55 1.96 -40.87
CA SER A 479 -19.85 2.49 -41.25
C SER A 479 -19.73 3.98 -41.56
N ALA A 480 -20.44 4.45 -42.57
CA ALA A 480 -20.54 5.87 -42.89
C ALA A 480 -21.96 6.21 -43.36
N THR A 481 -22.30 7.50 -43.30
CA THR A 481 -23.61 8.00 -43.70
C THR A 481 -23.52 8.89 -44.94
N GLY A 482 -24.65 9.14 -45.58
CA GLY A 482 -24.76 10.05 -46.72
C GLY A 482 -26.20 10.34 -47.12
N ALA A 483 -26.40 11.45 -47.83
CA ALA A 483 -27.72 11.89 -48.30
C ALA A 483 -28.34 10.97 -49.39
N THR A 484 -27.54 10.11 -50.02
CA THR A 484 -28.01 9.11 -50.98
C THR A 484 -27.29 7.78 -50.74
N LYS A 485 -27.89 6.65 -51.16
CA LYS A 485 -27.28 5.31 -51.10
C LYS A 485 -25.87 5.28 -51.71
N LEU A 486 -25.69 5.92 -52.87
CA LEU A 486 -24.41 6.01 -53.58
C LEU A 486 -23.37 6.84 -52.81
N LEU A 487 -23.77 7.99 -52.25
CA LEU A 487 -22.86 8.83 -51.48
C LEU A 487 -22.41 8.14 -50.19
N ALA A 488 -23.35 7.51 -49.46
CA ALA A 488 -23.05 6.76 -48.25
C ALA A 488 -22.14 5.54 -48.54
N GLY A 489 -22.35 4.85 -49.66
CA GLY A 489 -21.48 3.79 -50.16
C GLY A 489 -20.05 4.28 -50.44
N ASN A 490 -19.91 5.36 -51.21
CA ASN A 490 -18.59 5.96 -51.49
C ASN A 490 -17.88 6.43 -50.20
N ASN A 491 -18.64 7.02 -49.26
CA ASN A 491 -18.10 7.46 -47.97
C ASN A 491 -17.55 6.29 -47.14
N VAL A 492 -18.30 5.18 -47.01
CA VAL A 492 -17.82 4.03 -46.23
C VAL A 492 -16.66 3.31 -46.90
N LEU A 493 -16.62 3.25 -48.23
CA LEU A 493 -15.52 2.66 -48.98
C LEU A 493 -14.23 3.49 -48.90
N SER A 494 -14.36 4.83 -48.90
CA SER A 494 -13.23 5.73 -48.67
C SER A 494 -12.72 5.61 -47.23
N GLU A 495 -13.62 5.63 -46.23
CA GLU A 495 -13.25 5.51 -44.82
C GLU A 495 -12.64 4.13 -44.49
N ALA A 496 -13.18 3.05 -45.07
CA ALA A 496 -12.58 1.73 -44.98
C ALA A 496 -11.16 1.72 -45.59
N GLY A 497 -10.96 2.35 -46.76
CA GLY A 497 -9.64 2.49 -47.37
C GLY A 497 -8.66 3.27 -46.50
N LYS A 498 -9.09 4.41 -45.92
CA LYS A 498 -8.24 5.22 -45.04
C LYS A 498 -7.85 4.47 -43.76
N SER A 499 -8.84 3.93 -43.06
CA SER A 499 -8.63 3.14 -41.84
C SER A 499 -7.76 1.89 -42.10
N LEU A 500 -7.88 1.27 -43.27
CA LEU A 500 -7.06 0.13 -43.68
C LEU A 500 -5.61 0.54 -44.00
N GLY A 501 -5.42 1.62 -44.77
CA GLY A 501 -4.09 2.17 -45.07
C GLY A 501 -3.34 2.59 -43.81
N GLU A 502 -4.01 3.23 -42.86
CA GLU A 502 -3.47 3.53 -41.53
C GLU A 502 -3.07 2.24 -40.78
N MET A 503 -3.97 1.26 -40.67
CA MET A 503 -3.69 0.03 -39.94
C MET A 503 -2.53 -0.76 -40.56
N ILE A 504 -2.48 -0.88 -41.89
CA ILE A 504 -1.42 -1.58 -42.61
C ILE A 504 -0.10 -0.85 -42.42
N SER A 505 -0.06 0.46 -42.71
CA SER A 505 1.18 1.25 -42.64
C SER A 505 1.77 1.33 -41.23
N ASN A 506 0.94 1.27 -40.19
CA ASN A 506 1.39 1.25 -38.81
C ASN A 506 1.77 -0.16 -38.33
N THR A 507 1.38 -1.26 -39.00
CA THR A 507 1.54 -2.62 -38.43
C THR A 507 2.08 -3.69 -39.39
N MET A 508 2.53 -3.29 -40.60
CA MET A 508 3.25 -4.19 -41.50
C MET A 508 4.63 -4.55 -40.91
N PRO A 509 5.00 -5.85 -40.83
CA PRO A 509 6.30 -6.30 -40.32
C PRO A 509 7.43 -6.21 -41.36
#